data_AF-A0A7C1LJE0-F1
#
_entry.id   AF-A0A7C1LJE0-F1
#
_cell.length_a   1.000
_cell.length_b   1.000
_cell.length_c   1.000
_cell.angle_alpha   90.00
_cell.angle_beta   90.00
_cell.angle_gamma   90.00
#
_symmetry.space_group_name_H-M   'P 1'
#
loop_
_entity.id
_entity.type
_entity.pdbx_description
1 polymer ?
#
loop_
_entity_poly.entity_id
_entity_poly.type
_entity_poly.pdbx_seq_one_letter_code
_entity_poly.pdbx_strand_id
1 'polypeptide(L)'
;MVEYIKFKTSAEKELEEDYTTVNLSQEQQRSIKILSDIIAERLPLSSMAIQGNAMFSMRDWQEKNHEKAATISSLPMQEKLLVAKEITDLGKERMKKLLSNPEQHKALIDKVYDDAWKIYVEQLAKYRAN
;
A
#
# COMPACT_ATOMS: atom_id res chain seq x y z
N MET A 1 9.49 -2.98 23.98
CA MET A 1 8.46 -4.02 23.77
C MET A 1 7.81 -3.74 22.43
N VAL A 2 7.82 -4.71 21.50
CA VAL A 2 7.10 -4.58 20.23
C VAL A 2 5.62 -4.76 20.57
N GLU A 3 4.82 -3.70 20.44
CA GLU A 3 3.36 -3.81 20.60
C GLU A 3 2.81 -4.76 19.53
N TYR A 4 2.14 -5.82 19.97
CA TYR A 4 1.67 -6.88 19.08
C TYR A 4 0.36 -6.44 18.41
N ILE A 5 0.45 -5.98 17.15
CA ILE A 5 -0.74 -5.77 16.32
C ILE A 5 -1.42 -7.12 16.08
N LYS A 6 -2.75 -7.13 16.16
CA LYS A 6 -3.57 -8.29 15.81
C LYS A 6 -4.59 -7.92 14.73
N PHE A 7 -4.45 -8.53 13.56
CA PHE A 7 -5.45 -8.50 12.48
C PHE A 7 -6.56 -9.51 12.71
N LYS A 8 -7.72 -9.32 12.07
CA LYS A 8 -8.78 -10.33 12.02
C LYS A 8 -8.25 -11.61 11.37
N THR A 9 -8.68 -12.78 11.84
CA THR A 9 -8.21 -14.09 11.32
C THR A 9 -8.47 -14.27 9.82
N SER A 10 -9.48 -13.60 9.26
CA SER A 10 -9.81 -13.66 7.82
C SER A 10 -9.04 -12.67 6.96
N ALA A 11 -8.33 -11.70 7.55
CA ALA A 11 -7.79 -10.55 6.82
C ALA A 11 -6.76 -10.93 5.74
N GLU A 12 -5.90 -11.92 6.03
CA GLU A 12 -4.88 -12.35 5.06
C GLU A 12 -5.53 -12.96 3.82
N LYS A 13 -6.45 -13.90 4.01
CA LYS A 13 -7.19 -14.53 2.91
C LYS A 13 -8.04 -13.53 2.13
N GLU A 14 -8.73 -12.61 2.81
CA GLU A 14 -9.50 -11.54 2.17
C GLU A 14 -8.63 -10.62 1.31
N LEU A 15 -7.36 -10.44 1.65
CA LEU A 15 -6.46 -9.60 0.84
C LEU A 15 -5.87 -10.38 -0.33
N GLU A 16 -5.56 -11.66 -0.15
CA GLU A 16 -5.00 -12.53 -1.19
C GLU A 16 -5.98 -12.78 -2.35
N GLU A 17 -7.28 -12.91 -2.06
CA GLU A 17 -8.32 -13.17 -3.08
C GLU A 17 -8.41 -12.05 -4.14
N ASP A 18 -8.04 -10.82 -3.79
CA ASP A 18 -8.18 -9.65 -4.67
C ASP A 18 -6.97 -9.32 -5.53
N TYR A 19 -5.88 -10.07 -5.37
CA TYR A 19 -4.62 -9.85 -6.07
C TYR A 19 -4.73 -9.94 -7.62
N THR A 20 -5.81 -10.54 -8.16
CA THR A 20 -5.95 -10.85 -9.60
C THR A 20 -6.77 -9.84 -10.42
N THR A 21 -7.23 -8.73 -9.83
CA THR A 21 -8.31 -7.93 -10.43
C THR A 21 -7.89 -6.67 -11.20
N VAL A 22 -6.63 -6.22 -11.09
CA VAL A 22 -6.16 -4.96 -11.71
C VAL A 22 -4.98 -5.21 -12.64
N ASN A 23 -5.07 -4.69 -13.87
CA ASN A 23 -3.95 -4.71 -14.83
C ASN A 23 -2.96 -3.59 -14.51
N LEU A 24 -1.76 -3.98 -14.07
CA LEU A 24 -0.68 -3.06 -13.72
C LEU A 24 0.50 -3.19 -14.66
N SER A 25 1.17 -2.06 -14.94
CA SER A 25 2.48 -2.04 -15.60
C SER A 25 3.57 -2.63 -14.69
N GLN A 26 4.70 -3.04 -15.29
CA GLN A 26 5.84 -3.54 -14.52
C GLN A 26 6.39 -2.50 -13.51
N GLU A 27 6.37 -1.21 -13.87
CA GLU A 27 6.77 -0.11 -12.97
C GLU A 27 5.88 -0.05 -11.72
N GLN A 28 4.57 -0.19 -11.92
CA GLN A 28 3.58 -0.19 -10.83
C GLN A 28 3.73 -1.44 -9.95
N GLN A 29 3.88 -2.62 -10.56
CA GLN A 29 4.10 -3.87 -9.83
C GLN A 29 5.37 -3.80 -8.96
N ARG A 30 6.46 -3.24 -9.49
CA ARG A 30 7.70 -3.03 -8.71
C ARG A 30 7.48 -2.07 -7.55
N SER A 31 6.80 -0.95 -7.77
CA SER A 31 6.52 0.03 -6.71
C SER A 31 5.67 -0.56 -5.60
N ILE A 32 4.61 -1.30 -5.96
CA ILE A 32 3.75 -2.01 -5.01
C ILE A 32 4.55 -3.05 -4.22
N LYS A 33 5.38 -3.84 -4.89
CA LYS A 33 6.22 -4.84 -4.22
C LYS A 33 7.16 -4.19 -3.20
N ILE A 34 7.87 -3.12 -3.59
CA ILE A 34 8.80 -2.41 -2.71
C ILE A 34 8.08 -1.90 -1.46
N LEU A 35 6.97 -1.17 -1.63
CA LEU A 35 6.18 -0.67 -0.50
C LEU A 35 5.66 -1.82 0.38
N SER A 36 5.18 -2.91 -0.24
CA SER A 36 4.62 -4.05 0.48
C SER A 36 5.67 -4.78 1.32
N ASP A 37 6.89 -4.95 0.78
CA ASP A 37 7.98 -5.58 1.51
C ASP A 37 8.39 -4.73 2.73
N ILE A 38 8.49 -3.40 2.57
CA ILE A 38 8.82 -2.48 3.67
C ILE A 38 7.75 -2.54 4.77
N ILE A 39 6.48 -2.64 4.40
CA ILE A 39 5.37 -2.75 5.36
C ILE A 39 5.38 -4.14 6.04
N ALA A 40 5.66 -5.22 5.30
CA ALA A 40 5.68 -6.60 5.79
C ALA A 40 6.74 -6.83 6.87
N GLU A 41 7.86 -6.10 6.82
CA GLU A 41 8.88 -6.12 7.87
C GLU A 41 8.37 -5.61 9.22
N ARG A 42 7.29 -4.83 9.23
CA ARG A 42 6.78 -4.11 10.41
C ARG A 42 5.41 -4.59 10.88
N LEU A 43 4.69 -5.36 10.06
CA LEU A 43 3.38 -5.91 10.37
C LEU A 43 3.41 -7.44 10.33
N PRO A 44 2.64 -8.13 11.18
CA PRO A 44 2.50 -9.58 11.13
C PRO A 44 1.56 -10.02 10.00
N LEU A 45 1.87 -9.63 8.77
CA LEU A 45 1.17 -9.98 7.53
C LEU A 45 2.20 -10.36 6.47
N SER A 46 1.84 -11.28 5.58
CA SER A 46 2.69 -11.56 4.42
C SER A 46 2.76 -10.35 3.48
N SER A 47 3.88 -10.25 2.74
CA SER A 47 4.01 -9.26 1.66
C SER A 47 2.90 -9.44 0.62
N MET A 48 2.45 -10.67 0.37
CA MET A 48 1.34 -10.95 -0.54
C MET A 48 0.01 -10.37 -0.07
N ALA A 49 -0.32 -10.48 1.22
CA ALA A 49 -1.50 -9.83 1.79
C ALA A 49 -1.44 -8.30 1.64
N ILE A 50 -0.27 -7.70 1.88
CA ILE A 50 -0.11 -6.25 1.73
C ILE A 50 -0.22 -5.81 0.26
N GLN A 51 0.31 -6.61 -0.68
CA GLN A 51 0.12 -6.38 -2.11
C GLN A 51 -1.36 -6.47 -2.48
N GLY A 52 -2.10 -7.45 -1.95
CA GLY A 52 -3.56 -7.52 -2.08
C GLY A 52 -4.26 -6.24 -1.64
N ASN A 53 -3.88 -5.70 -0.47
CA ASN A 53 -4.39 -4.42 0.02
C ASN A 53 -4.06 -3.26 -0.94
N ALA A 54 -2.87 -3.25 -1.53
CA ALA A 54 -2.49 -2.25 -2.53
C ALA A 54 -3.34 -2.37 -3.82
N MET A 55 -3.65 -3.58 -4.27
CA MET A 55 -4.52 -3.82 -5.44
C MET A 55 -5.93 -3.30 -5.21
N PHE A 56 -6.50 -3.56 -4.03
CA PHE A 56 -7.77 -2.97 -3.61
C PHE A 56 -7.73 -1.44 -3.60
N SER A 57 -6.69 -0.87 -3.01
CA SER A 57 -6.56 0.58 -2.88
C SER A 57 -6.42 1.26 -4.24
N MET A 58 -5.76 0.59 -5.20
CA MET A 58 -5.72 1.01 -6.59
C MET A 58 -7.11 0.99 -7.22
N ARG A 59 -7.90 -0.06 -6.98
CA ARG A 59 -9.29 -0.15 -7.48
C ARG A 59 -10.17 0.96 -6.87
N ASP A 60 -10.11 1.16 -5.57
CA ASP A 60 -10.85 2.23 -4.88
C ASP A 60 -10.47 3.61 -5.44
N TRP A 61 -9.19 3.83 -5.75
CA TRP A 61 -8.72 5.05 -6.39
C TRP A 61 -9.28 5.22 -7.82
N GLN A 62 -9.28 4.16 -8.62
CA GLN A 62 -9.84 4.18 -9.98
C GLN A 62 -11.34 4.51 -9.96
N GLU A 63 -12.09 3.91 -9.03
CA GLU A 63 -13.52 4.15 -8.86
C GLU A 63 -13.80 5.60 -8.43
N LYS A 64 -13.04 6.10 -7.44
CA LYS A 64 -13.17 7.46 -6.92
C LYS A 64 -12.88 8.54 -7.96
N ASN A 65 -11.86 8.33 -8.79
CA ASN A 65 -11.37 9.32 -9.76
C ASN A 65 -11.91 9.11 -11.18
N HIS A 66 -12.65 8.03 -11.42
CA HIS A 66 -13.09 7.61 -12.76
C HIS A 66 -11.94 7.45 -13.76
N GLU A 67 -10.77 6.99 -13.26
CA GLU A 67 -9.56 6.79 -14.03
C GLU A 67 -9.13 5.31 -14.07
N LYS A 68 -8.25 4.95 -15.01
CA LYS A 68 -7.66 3.61 -15.11
C LYS A 68 -6.25 3.64 -14.56
N ALA A 69 -5.78 2.61 -13.85
CA ALA A 69 -4.40 2.58 -13.37
C ALA A 69 -3.35 2.79 -14.49
N ALA A 70 -3.67 2.39 -15.72
CA ALA A 70 -2.79 2.62 -16.88
C ALA A 70 -2.51 4.11 -17.18
N THR A 71 -3.41 5.04 -16.81
CA THR A 71 -3.19 6.49 -17.03
C THR A 71 -2.05 7.02 -16.19
N ILE A 72 -1.85 6.45 -14.98
CA ILE A 72 -0.82 6.86 -14.02
C ILE A 72 0.57 6.82 -14.66
N SER A 73 0.87 5.80 -15.47
CA SER A 73 2.19 5.64 -16.12
C SER A 73 2.56 6.79 -17.06
N SER A 74 1.56 7.50 -17.61
CA SER A 74 1.76 8.65 -18.49
C SER A 74 1.85 10.00 -17.77
N LEU A 75 1.57 10.05 -16.46
CA LEU A 75 1.61 11.29 -15.69
C LEU A 75 3.06 11.78 -15.48
N PRO A 76 3.28 13.09 -15.33
CA PRO A 76 4.53 13.63 -14.81
C PRO A 76 4.87 12.99 -13.45
N MET A 77 6.15 12.82 -13.13
CA MET A 77 6.53 12.12 -11.89
C MET A 77 5.91 12.75 -10.62
N GLN A 78 5.84 14.08 -10.56
CA GLN A 78 5.27 14.74 -9.39
C GLN A 78 3.81 14.32 -9.17
N GLU A 79 3.03 14.20 -10.25
CA GLU A 79 1.66 13.70 -10.22
C GLU A 79 1.60 12.20 -9.92
N LYS A 80 2.50 11.39 -10.49
CA LYS A 80 2.64 9.96 -10.14
C LYS A 80 2.83 9.76 -8.63
N LEU A 81 3.66 10.59 -8.00
CA LEU A 81 3.90 10.54 -6.56
C LEU A 81 2.67 10.93 -5.74
N LEU A 82 1.90 11.93 -6.19
CA LEU A 82 0.64 12.31 -5.53
C LEU A 82 -0.37 11.17 -5.59
N VAL A 83 -0.56 10.57 -6.76
CA VAL A 83 -1.45 9.42 -6.94
C VAL A 83 -0.99 8.22 -6.11
N ALA A 84 0.31 7.90 -6.12
CA ALA A 84 0.87 6.82 -5.32
C ALA A 84 0.66 7.07 -3.81
N LYS A 85 0.78 8.33 -3.34
CA LYS A 85 0.50 8.68 -1.95
C LYS A 85 -0.98 8.49 -1.61
N GLU A 86 -1.88 8.92 -2.48
CA GLU A 86 -3.32 8.76 -2.29
C GLU A 86 -3.71 7.27 -2.18
N ILE A 87 -3.21 6.43 -3.09
CA ILE A 87 -3.43 4.98 -3.05
C ILE A 87 -2.85 4.37 -1.77
N THR A 88 -1.67 4.81 -1.34
CA THR A 88 -1.06 4.36 -0.08
C THR A 88 -1.91 4.74 1.13
N ASP A 89 -2.49 5.94 1.15
CA ASP A 89 -3.38 6.40 2.23
C ASP A 89 -4.72 5.66 2.24
N LEU A 90 -5.30 5.35 1.07
CA LEU A 90 -6.48 4.47 0.99
C LEU A 90 -6.17 3.09 1.60
N GLY A 91 -5.01 2.53 1.27
CA GLY A 91 -4.55 1.25 1.83
C GLY A 91 -4.34 1.30 3.34
N LYS A 92 -3.84 2.42 3.86
CA LYS A 92 -3.68 2.68 5.29
C LYS A 92 -5.02 2.66 6.01
N GLU A 93 -6.01 3.38 5.49
CA GLU A 93 -7.35 3.44 6.07
C GLU A 93 -8.06 2.08 6.02
N ARG A 94 -7.86 1.31 4.95
CA ARG A 94 -8.36 -0.05 4.87
C ARG A 94 -7.71 -0.95 5.93
N MET A 95 -6.38 -0.90 6.07
CA MET A 95 -5.65 -1.72 7.03
C MET A 95 -6.10 -1.47 8.47
N LYS A 96 -6.41 -0.21 8.83
CA LYS A 96 -7.00 0.14 10.13
C LYS A 96 -8.34 -0.56 10.40
N LYS A 97 -9.17 -0.78 9.37
CA LYS A 97 -10.48 -1.47 9.50
C LYS A 97 -10.34 -2.99 9.66
N LEU A 98 -9.18 -3.54 9.31
CA LEU A 98 -8.85 -4.96 9.45
C LEU A 98 -8.25 -5.31 10.82
N LEU A 99 -7.95 -4.31 11.65
CA LEU A 99 -7.49 -4.50 13.02
C LEU A 99 -8.58 -5.15 13.88
N SER A 100 -8.18 -6.08 14.75
CA SER A 100 -9.09 -6.67 15.75
C SER A 100 -9.47 -5.66 16.84
N ASN A 101 -8.56 -4.75 17.18
CA ASN A 101 -8.80 -3.64 18.09
C ASN A 101 -8.26 -2.33 17.48
N PRO A 102 -9.08 -1.64 16.67
CA PRO A 102 -8.63 -0.47 15.93
C PRO A 102 -8.15 0.69 16.84
N GLU A 103 -8.85 0.98 17.93
CA GLU A 103 -8.52 2.12 18.81
C GLU A 103 -7.13 1.99 19.45
N GLN A 104 -6.66 0.77 19.66
CA GLN A 104 -5.35 0.51 20.26
C GLN A 104 -4.20 0.56 19.25
N HIS A 105 -4.45 0.25 17.97
CA HIS A 105 -3.38 -0.02 17.00
C HIS A 105 -3.41 0.87 15.75
N LYS A 106 -4.40 1.75 15.59
CA LYS A 106 -4.49 2.69 14.46
C LYS A 106 -3.23 3.54 14.30
N ALA A 107 -2.69 4.08 15.41
CA ALA A 107 -1.50 4.93 15.39
C ALA A 107 -0.24 4.17 14.92
N LEU A 108 -0.15 2.86 15.19
CA LEU A 108 0.95 2.04 14.71
C LEU A 108 0.82 1.76 13.21
N ILE A 109 -0.39 1.56 12.69
CA ILE A 109 -0.63 1.49 11.23
C ILE A 109 -0.23 2.81 10.57
N ASP A 110 -0.61 3.95 11.15
CA ASP A 110 -0.20 5.27 10.64
C ASP A 110 1.32 5.39 10.53
N LYS A 111 2.02 5.07 11.63
CA LYS A 111 3.47 5.10 11.67
C LYS A 111 4.11 4.19 10.62
N VAL A 112 3.64 2.95 10.48
CA VAL A 112 4.22 2.00 9.54
C VAL A 112 4.07 2.48 8.09
N TYR A 113 2.90 2.99 7.72
CA TYR A 113 2.67 3.48 6.36
C TYR A 113 3.43 4.77 6.06
N ASP A 114 3.53 5.69 7.02
CA ASP A 114 4.28 6.93 6.85
C ASP A 114 5.80 6.66 6.75
N ASP A 115 6.32 5.74 7.58
CA ASP A 115 7.71 5.28 7.50
C ASP A 115 7.98 4.59 6.14
N ALA A 116 7.06 3.73 5.69
CA ALA A 116 7.20 3.04 4.41
C ALA A 116 7.20 4.01 3.22
N TRP A 117 6.31 5.01 3.25
CA TRP A 117 6.27 6.06 2.24
C TRP A 117 7.56 6.87 2.19
N LYS A 118 8.09 7.26 3.36
CA LYS A 118 9.36 7.99 3.46
C LYS A 118 10.51 7.19 2.82
N ILE A 119 10.63 5.92 3.18
CA ILE A 119 11.68 5.03 2.64
C ILE A 119 11.55 4.89 1.12
N TYR A 120 10.33 4.70 0.61
CA TYR A 120 10.07 4.61 -0.83
C TYR A 120 10.51 5.86 -1.59
N VAL A 121 10.14 7.05 -1.10
CA VAL A 121 10.54 8.32 -1.74
C VAL A 121 12.05 8.52 -1.70
N GLU A 122 12.70 8.19 -0.59
CA GLU A 122 14.17 8.25 -0.46
C GLU A 122 14.86 7.30 -1.45
N GLN A 123 14.33 6.10 -1.66
CA GLN A 123 14.87 5.15 -2.65
C GLN A 123 14.70 5.71 -4.07
N LEU A 124 13.54 6.26 -4.42
CA LEU A 124 13.31 6.89 -5.73
C LEU A 124 14.27 8.06 -5.99
N ALA A 125 14.54 8.89 -4.98
CA ALA A 125 15.48 9.99 -5.10
C ALA A 125 16.90 9.50 -5.40
N LYS A 126 17.35 8.41 -4.76
CA LYS A 126 18.66 7.79 -5.01
C LYS A 126 18.80 7.23 -6.42
N TYR A 127 17.74 6.62 -6.96
CA TYR A 127 17.75 6.08 -8.33
C TYR A 127 17.77 7.16 -9.42
N ARG A 128 17.41 8.40 -9.10
CA ARG A 128 17.40 9.53 -10.05
C ARG A 128 18.70 10.34 -10.07
N ALA A 129 19.56 10.13 -9.08
CA ALA A 129 20.84 10.82 -8.95
C ALA A 129 22.01 10.05 -9.60
N ASN A 130 21.75 8.85 -10.13
CA ASN A 130 22.67 8.00 -10.89
C ASN A 130 22.22 7.93 -12.35
#